data_AF-A0A183ACE5-F1
#
_entry.id   AF-A0A183ACE5-F1
#
_cell.length_a   1.000
_cell.length_b   1.000
_cell.length_c   1.000
_cell.angle_alpha   90.00
_cell.angle_beta   90.00
_cell.angle_gamma   90.00
#
_symmetry.space_group_name_H-M   'P 1'
#
loop_
_entity.id
_entity.type
_entity.pdbx_description
1 polymer ?
#
loop_
_entity_poly.entity_id
_entity_poly.type
_entity_poly.pdbx_seq_one_letter_code
_entity_poly.pdbx_strand_id
1 'polypeptide(L)'
;MTSSDRICVLGAAHGWFFKYNTRVHIDKILEGFAASCPNLEALEIQWDPETIRFSDKSRKFIDRIRLKCTRLKSLTLSDGKYYEMVKGNFERAECPRVVRTNTTYNTSIVSLLERYQDLRFN
;
A
#
# COMPACT_ATOMS: atom_id res chain seq x y z
N MET A 1 -10.34 13.12 15.21
CA MET A 1 -11.11 12.63 14.05
C MET A 1 -10.45 11.36 13.55
N THR A 2 -11.04 10.19 13.79
CA THR A 2 -10.57 8.94 13.17
C THR A 2 -11.17 8.87 11.77
N SER A 3 -10.35 8.87 10.74
CA SER A 3 -10.85 8.77 9.36
C SER A 3 -11.52 7.41 9.14
N SER A 4 -12.63 7.39 8.41
CA SER A 4 -13.37 6.17 8.07
C SER A 4 -12.80 5.42 6.87
N ASP A 5 -11.63 5.84 6.38
CA ASP A 5 -11.08 5.36 5.12
C ASP A 5 -10.71 3.87 5.20
N ARG A 6 -11.47 3.07 4.45
CA ARG A 6 -11.24 1.61 4.33
C ARG A 6 -10.29 1.28 3.19
N ILE A 7 -10.31 2.07 2.12
CA ILE A 7 -9.47 1.85 0.94
C ILE A 7 -8.81 3.16 0.55
N CYS A 8 -7.50 3.13 0.33
CA CYS A 8 -6.75 4.28 -0.17
C CYS A 8 -5.84 3.87 -1.32
N VAL A 9 -5.84 4.66 -2.38
CA VAL A 9 -4.96 4.53 -3.54
C VAL A 9 -4.14 5.81 -3.63
N LEU A 10 -2.81 5.68 -3.64
CA LEU A 10 -1.87 6.79 -3.70
C LEU A 10 -0.94 6.67 -4.90
N GLY A 11 -0.64 7.82 -5.50
CA GLY A 11 0.14 7.89 -6.72
C GLY A 11 -0.75 7.79 -7.96
N ALA A 12 -0.11 7.76 -9.11
CA ALA A 12 -0.79 7.57 -10.38
C ALA A 12 0.13 6.77 -11.30
N ALA A 13 -0.47 5.82 -12.01
CA ALA A 13 0.11 5.24 -13.21
C ALA A 13 0.54 6.35 -14.19
N HIS A 14 1.79 6.35 -14.63
CA HIS A 14 2.30 7.26 -15.66
C HIS A 14 2.46 8.72 -15.26
N GLY A 15 3.34 8.98 -14.27
CA GLY A 15 4.41 9.91 -14.60
C GLY A 15 4.11 11.40 -14.55
N TRP A 16 3.10 11.86 -13.81
CA TRP A 16 2.99 13.29 -13.48
C TRP A 16 4.25 13.81 -12.74
N PHE A 17 4.97 12.91 -12.07
CA PHE A 17 6.28 13.14 -11.44
C PHE A 17 7.47 13.11 -12.42
N PHE A 18 7.35 12.78 -13.71
CA PHE A 18 8.49 12.99 -14.63
C PHE A 18 8.81 14.49 -14.80
N LYS A 19 7.83 15.38 -14.57
CA LYS A 19 8.04 16.84 -14.60
C LYS A 19 8.70 17.40 -13.34
N TYR A 20 8.61 16.69 -12.21
CA TYR A 20 9.15 17.13 -10.94
C TYR A 20 9.92 15.96 -10.33
N ASN A 21 11.25 16.07 -10.23
CA ASN A 21 12.17 15.10 -9.61
C ASN A 21 11.90 14.92 -8.09
N THR A 22 10.64 14.73 -7.74
CA THR A 22 10.10 14.65 -6.41
C THR A 22 10.15 13.20 -5.99
N ARG A 23 10.91 12.96 -4.93
CA ARG A 23 11.09 11.66 -4.34
C ARG A 23 10.11 11.51 -3.18
N VAL A 24 9.38 10.40 -3.13
CA VAL A 24 8.35 10.16 -2.11
C VAL A 24 8.91 9.31 -0.98
N HIS A 25 8.87 9.83 0.24
CA HIS A 25 9.30 9.10 1.44
C HIS A 25 8.18 8.18 1.95
N ILE A 26 8.16 6.93 1.47
CA ILE A 26 7.10 5.97 1.77
C ILE A 26 6.96 5.64 3.26
N ASP A 27 8.07 5.67 4.01
CA ASP A 27 8.06 5.45 5.47
C ASP A 27 7.13 6.44 6.19
N LYS A 28 7.08 7.69 5.72
CA LYS A 28 6.20 8.73 6.28
C LYS A 28 4.74 8.54 5.92
N ILE A 29 4.48 7.98 4.74
CA ILE A 29 3.15 7.60 4.32
C ILE A 29 2.62 6.46 5.22
N LEU A 30 3.40 5.39 5.40
CA LEU A 30 3.02 4.28 6.29
C LEU A 30 2.81 4.75 7.74
N GLU A 31 3.68 5.64 8.23
CA GLU A 31 3.54 6.23 9.57
C GLU A 31 2.21 6.99 9.71
N GLY A 32 1.83 7.79 8.72
CA GLY A 32 0.57 8.53 8.72
C GLY A 32 -0.66 7.64 8.77
N PHE A 33 -0.72 6.59 7.94
CA PHE A 33 -1.82 5.62 7.95
C PHE A 33 -1.88 4.84 9.26
N ALA A 34 -0.74 4.36 9.77
CA ALA A 34 -0.68 3.65 11.03
C ALA A 34 -1.16 4.52 12.22
N ALA A 35 -0.94 5.84 12.16
CA ALA A 35 -1.38 6.76 13.19
C ALA A 35 -2.86 7.14 13.11
N SER A 36 -3.43 7.21 11.90
CA SER A 36 -4.72 7.89 11.66
C SER A 36 -5.84 6.97 11.13
N CYS A 37 -5.49 5.81 10.58
CA CYS A 37 -6.40 4.96 9.83
C CYS A 37 -6.45 3.51 10.38
N PRO A 38 -6.97 3.29 11.60
CA PRO A 38 -7.04 1.95 12.20
C PRO A 38 -7.96 0.98 11.43
N ASN A 39 -8.92 1.51 10.66
CA ASN A 39 -9.88 0.73 9.88
C ASN A 39 -9.46 0.51 8.42
N LEU A 40 -8.21 0.82 8.06
CA LEU A 40 -7.69 0.64 6.71
C LEU A 40 -7.72 -0.86 6.34
N GLU A 41 -8.43 -1.18 5.25
CA GLU A 41 -8.57 -2.54 4.71
C GLU A 41 -7.70 -2.76 3.47
N ALA A 42 -7.51 -1.72 2.64
CA ALA A 42 -6.63 -1.78 1.49
C ALA A 42 -5.84 -0.48 1.31
N LEU A 43 -4.54 -0.63 1.11
CA LEU A 43 -3.64 0.46 0.73
C LEU A 43 -2.92 0.09 -0.56
N GLU A 44 -3.09 0.90 -1.59
CA GLU A 44 -2.38 0.75 -2.86
C GLU A 44 -1.46 1.94 -3.06
N ILE A 45 -0.18 1.65 -3.28
CA ILE A 45 0.84 2.65 -3.57
C ILE A 45 1.35 2.38 -4.99
N GLN A 46 0.98 3.28 -5.90
CA GLN A 46 1.22 3.16 -7.34
C GLN A 46 2.50 3.89 -7.79
N TRP A 47 3.31 4.39 -6.86
CA TRP A 47 4.57 5.04 -7.18
C TRP A 47 5.63 4.03 -7.64
N ASP A 48 6.38 4.38 -8.67
CA ASP A 48 7.45 3.55 -9.21
C ASP A 48 8.58 3.35 -8.18
N PRO A 49 9.31 2.21 -8.23
CA PRO A 49 10.44 1.95 -7.35
C PRO A 49 11.51 3.05 -7.38
N GLU A 50 11.67 3.71 -8.53
CA GLU A 50 12.60 4.80 -8.76
C GLU A 50 12.19 6.11 -8.09
N THR A 51 10.89 6.30 -7.82
CA THR A 51 10.32 7.49 -7.18
C THR A 51 10.23 7.35 -5.66
N ILE A 52 10.11 6.12 -5.17
CA ILE A 52 10.03 5.83 -3.74
C ILE A 52 11.42 5.95 -3.09
N ARG A 53 11.47 6.59 -1.92
CA ARG A 53 12.64 6.60 -1.03
C ARG A 53 12.24 6.04 0.32
N PHE A 54 13.11 5.20 0.85
CA PHE A 54 12.92 4.49 2.10
C PHE A 54 14.27 4.36 2.81
N SER A 55 14.22 4.11 4.11
CA SER A 55 15.41 4.06 4.97
C SER A 55 15.71 2.63 5.45
N ASP A 56 16.88 2.40 6.04
CA ASP A 56 17.16 1.12 6.71
C ASP A 56 16.23 0.86 7.91
N LYS A 57 15.55 1.91 8.40
CA LYS A 57 14.57 1.84 9.50
C LYS A 57 13.16 1.50 9.02
N SER A 58 12.94 1.31 7.72
CA SER A 58 11.64 1.00 7.09
C SER A 58 10.87 -0.11 7.82
N ARG A 59 11.57 -1.15 8.28
CA ARG A 59 10.97 -2.29 9.00
C ARG A 59 10.09 -1.85 10.19
N LYS A 60 10.49 -0.82 10.93
CA LYS A 60 9.70 -0.30 12.06
C LYS A 60 8.37 0.33 11.61
N PHE A 61 8.35 0.96 10.44
CA PHE A 61 7.14 1.56 9.89
C PHE A 61 6.21 0.50 9.30
N ILE A 62 6.79 -0.53 8.67
CA ILE A 62 6.06 -1.70 8.15
C ILE A 62 5.40 -2.47 9.30
N ASP A 63 6.12 -2.70 10.41
CA ASP A 63 5.54 -3.30 11.61
C ASP A 63 4.44 -2.43 12.22
N ARG A 64 4.63 -1.10 12.25
CA ARG A 64 3.61 -0.18 12.76
C ARG A 64 2.32 -0.24 11.97
N ILE A 65 2.37 -0.22 10.63
CA ILE A 65 1.14 -0.30 9.83
C ILE A 65 0.45 -1.65 10.03
N ARG A 66 1.20 -2.77 10.07
CA ARG A 66 0.65 -4.10 10.35
C ARG A 66 -0.03 -4.19 11.73
N LEU A 67 0.57 -3.62 12.76
CA LEU A 67 0.07 -3.68 14.13
C LEU A 67 -1.07 -2.69 14.41
N LYS A 68 -1.11 -1.55 13.72
CA LYS A 68 -2.12 -0.50 13.95
C LYS A 68 -3.32 -0.59 13.01
N CYS A 69 -3.12 -1.06 11.78
CA CYS A 69 -4.19 -1.29 10.81
C CYS A 69 -4.54 -2.79 10.81
N THR A 70 -5.13 -3.27 11.90
CA THR A 70 -5.44 -4.72 12.08
C THR A 70 -6.45 -5.27 11.08
N ARG A 71 -7.18 -4.40 10.38
CA ARG A 71 -8.13 -4.76 9.32
C ARG A 71 -7.51 -4.80 7.93
N LEU A 72 -6.20 -4.54 7.80
CA LEU A 72 -5.51 -4.49 6.52
C LEU A 72 -5.50 -5.87 5.85
N LYS A 73 -6.20 -5.97 4.73
CA LYS A 73 -6.32 -7.18 3.89
C LYS A 73 -5.39 -7.13 2.68
N SER A 74 -5.02 -5.93 2.23
CA SER A 74 -4.17 -5.73 1.05
C SER A 74 -3.27 -4.51 1.22
N LEU A 75 -1.97 -4.70 0.97
CA LEU A 75 -0.99 -3.66 0.76
C LEU A 75 -0.33 -3.93 -0.60
N THR A 76 -0.65 -3.09 -1.58
CA THR A 76 -0.17 -3.23 -2.95
C THR A 76 0.95 -2.24 -3.21
N LEU A 77 2.08 -2.73 -3.73
CA LEU A 77 3.29 -1.97 -4.04
C LEU A 77 3.79 -2.35 -5.43
N SER A 78 4.52 -1.45 -6.10
CA SER A 78 5.28 -1.80 -7.30
C SER A 78 6.45 -2.75 -6.99
N ASP A 79 6.76 -3.65 -7.92
CA ASP A 79 7.89 -4.58 -7.80
C ASP A 79 9.21 -3.85 -7.57
N GLY A 80 9.97 -4.26 -6.55
CA GLY A 80 11.27 -3.64 -6.26
C GLY A 80 11.77 -3.87 -4.85
N LYS A 81 12.90 -3.23 -4.51
CA LYS A 81 13.59 -3.43 -3.22
C LYS A 81 12.70 -3.17 -2.00
N TYR A 82 11.83 -2.16 -2.08
CA TYR A 82 10.90 -1.85 -0.98
C TYR A 82 9.82 -2.92 -0.84
N TYR A 83 9.23 -3.37 -1.95
CA TYR A 83 8.27 -4.47 -1.96
C TYR A 83 8.86 -5.72 -1.32
N GLU A 84 10.06 -6.16 -1.73
CA GLU A 84 10.71 -7.34 -1.16
C GLU A 84 10.95 -7.21 0.35
N MET A 85 11.29 -6.00 0.81
CA MET A 85 11.44 -5.73 2.24
C MET A 85 10.11 -5.85 3.00
N VAL A 86 9.03 -5.30 2.44
CA VAL A 86 7.68 -5.37 3.03
C VAL A 86 7.19 -6.81 3.04
N LYS A 87 7.29 -7.50 1.91
CA LYS A 87 6.94 -8.91 1.75
C LYS A 87 7.67 -9.78 2.78
N GLY A 88 9.00 -9.66 2.87
CA GLY A 88 9.79 -10.42 3.83
C GLY A 88 9.46 -10.10 5.30
N ASN A 89 9.05 -8.88 5.62
CA ASN A 89 8.59 -8.52 6.96
C ASN A 89 7.22 -9.17 7.27
N PHE A 90 6.27 -9.14 6.34
CA PHE A 90 4.97 -9.77 6.49
C PHE A 90 5.04 -11.30 6.51
N GLU A 91 5.91 -11.91 5.70
CA GLU A 91 6.18 -13.36 5.70
C GLU A 91 6.71 -13.82 7.06
N ARG A 92 7.68 -13.09 7.65
CA ARG A 92 8.19 -13.37 9.00
C ARG A 92 7.14 -13.22 10.09
N ALA A 93 6.14 -12.38 9.85
CA ALA A 93 4.99 -12.20 10.72
C ALA A 93 3.82 -13.15 10.37
N GLU A 94 4.04 -14.16 9.53
CA GLU A 94 3.05 -15.15 9.08
C GLU A 94 1.81 -14.53 8.39
N CYS A 95 1.98 -13.34 7.80
CA CYS A 95 0.94 -12.58 7.09
C CYS A 95 1.22 -12.37 5.59
N PRO A 96 1.76 -13.34 4.83
CA PRO A 96 2.25 -13.11 3.47
C PRO A 96 1.15 -12.65 2.48
N ARG A 97 -0.11 -13.05 2.71
CA ARG A 97 -1.23 -12.82 1.78
C ARG A 97 -1.68 -11.36 1.69
N VAL A 98 -1.19 -10.51 2.58
CA VAL A 98 -1.53 -9.08 2.62
C VAL A 98 -0.74 -8.31 1.59
N VAL A 99 0.49 -8.71 1.25
CA VAL A 99 1.36 -7.93 0.36
C VAL A 99 1.21 -8.41 -1.08
N ARG A 100 0.92 -7.48 -2.00
CA ARG A 100 0.73 -7.76 -3.43
C ARG A 100 1.62 -6.87 -4.27
N THR A 101 2.07 -7.39 -5.40
CA THR A 101 2.72 -6.61 -6.43
C THR A 101 1.68 -6.12 -7.41
N ASN A 102 1.99 -5.04 -8.10
CA ASN A 102 1.24 -4.65 -9.28
C ASN A 102 2.17 -4.50 -10.49
N THR A 103 1.95 -5.31 -11.51
CA THR A 103 2.60 -5.19 -12.82
C THR A 103 1.82 -4.29 -13.78
N THR A 104 0.54 -4.06 -13.50
CA THR A 104 -0.38 -3.23 -14.29
C THR A 104 -0.90 -2.10 -13.42
N TYR A 105 -0.35 -0.90 -13.55
CA TYR A 105 -0.49 0.27 -12.65
C TYR A 105 -1.92 0.73 -12.23
N ASN A 106 -2.98 -0.02 -12.48
CA ASN A 106 -4.34 0.25 -12.11
C ASN A 106 -4.95 -0.96 -11.36
N THR A 107 -4.87 -1.01 -10.03
CA THR A 107 -5.84 -1.83 -9.28
C THR A 107 -7.11 -0.99 -9.20
N SER A 108 -8.12 -1.40 -9.95
CA SER A 108 -9.38 -0.67 -9.96
C SER A 108 -10.10 -0.83 -8.62
N ILE A 109 -10.74 0.24 -8.11
CA ILE A 109 -11.63 0.20 -6.94
C ILE A 109 -12.95 -0.54 -7.22
N VAL A 110 -12.97 -1.42 -8.21
CA VAL A 110 -14.12 -2.23 -8.64
C VAL A 110 -14.73 -3.02 -7.49
N SER A 111 -13.94 -3.39 -6.48
CA SER A 111 -14.43 -4.04 -5.26
C SER A 111 -15.39 -3.18 -4.42
N LEU A 112 -15.42 -1.86 -4.65
CA LEU A 112 -16.35 -0.91 -4.03
C LEU A 112 -17.64 -0.72 -4.82
N LEU A 113 -17.77 -1.30 -6.01
CA LEU A 113 -19.02 -1.22 -6.77
C LEU A 113 -20.13 -1.94 -5.99
N GLU A 114 -21.32 -1.33 -5.94
CA GLU A 114 -22.49 -1.85 -5.24
C GLU A 114 -22.82 -3.30 -5.62
N ARG A 115 -22.57 -3.65 -6.89
CA ARG A 115 -22.82 -4.97 -7.47
C ARG A 115 -21.56 -5.79 -7.69
N TYR A 116 -20.46 -5.49 -6.98
CA TYR A 116 -19.20 -6.22 -7.17
C TYR A 116 -19.33 -7.73 -6.97
N GLN A 117 -20.16 -8.18 -6.02
CA GLN A 117 -20.40 -9.61 -5.82
C GLN A 117 -20.97 -10.31 -7.06
N ASP A 118 -21.74 -9.59 -7.88
CA ASP A 118 -22.32 -10.13 -9.12
C ASP A 118 -21.30 -10.18 -10.26
N LEU A 119 -20.22 -9.39 -10.15
CA LEU A 119 -19.12 -9.34 -11.12
C LEU A 119 -18.03 -10.39 -10.83
N ARG A 120 -18.11 -11.10 -9.70
CA ARG A 120 -17.20 -12.20 -9.39
C ARG A 120 -17.57 -13.41 -10.23
N PHE A 121 -16.87 -13.63 -11.33
CA PHE A 121 -16.95 -14.88 -12.07
C PHE A 121 -16.45 -16.02 -11.19
N ASN A 122 -17.28 -17.06 -11.00
CA ASN A 122 -16.94 -18.28 -10.25
C ASN A 122 -15.79 -19.05 -10.90
#